data_AF-A0A929TAK5-F1
#
_entry.id   AF-A0A929TAK5-F1
#
_cell.length_a   1.000
_cell.length_b   1.000
_cell.length_c   1.000
_cell.angle_alpha   90.00
_cell.angle_beta   90.00
_cell.angle_gamma   90.00
#
_symmetry.space_group_name_H-M   'P 1'
#
loop_
_entity.id
_entity.type
_entity.pdbx_description
1 polymer ?
#
loop_
_entity_poly.entity_id
_entity_poly.type
_entity_poly.pdbx_seq_one_letter_code
_entity_poly.pdbx_strand_id
1 'polypeptide(L)'
;MAVLPMKRVLIVGLRRDRKKLLELLQRKGVMEITTGKSAEKTDEDSVFHRIDVSGQRQMFEKNVAHAQAALAVLDKEHPGAKDPGMFNGRIPMSLTDYETQASKRDKIMQMVSELNRLARLQADLQAEKPKVEAQMEALTPWKDYAYPLDMKETEQTRVFIGTLPNEQTREGILEN
;
A
#
# COMPACT_ATOMS: atom_id res chain seq x y z
N MET A 1 26.66 -19.20 -25.63
CA MET A 1 25.25 -19.56 -25.37
C MET A 1 24.94 -20.81 -26.17
N ALA A 2 24.71 -21.94 -25.52
CA ALA A 2 24.36 -23.18 -26.21
C ALA A 2 22.85 -23.22 -26.43
N VAL A 3 22.41 -23.32 -27.69
CA VAL A 3 21.00 -23.52 -28.04
C VAL A 3 20.73 -25.02 -27.97
N LEU A 4 20.00 -25.46 -26.95
CA LEU A 4 19.53 -26.85 -26.85
C LEU A 4 18.31 -27.06 -27.76
N PRO A 5 18.23 -28.18 -28.51
CA PRO A 5 17.04 -28.50 -29.28
C PRO A 5 15.85 -28.74 -28.33
N MET A 6 14.82 -27.89 -28.42
CA MET A 6 13.62 -27.95 -27.60
C MET A 6 12.55 -28.82 -28.27
N LYS A 7 11.85 -29.65 -27.49
CA LYS A 7 10.70 -30.44 -27.97
C LYS A 7 9.39 -29.76 -27.62
N ARG A 8 8.45 -29.73 -28.56
CA ARG A 8 7.08 -29.22 -28.34
C ARG A 8 6.17 -30.37 -27.96
N VAL A 9 5.31 -30.16 -26.96
CA VAL A 9 4.33 -31.15 -26.49
C VAL A 9 2.95 -30.49 -26.45
N LEU A 10 1.95 -31.16 -27.03
CA LEU A 10 0.54 -30.78 -26.92
C LEU A 10 -0.11 -31.59 -25.80
N ILE A 11 -0.72 -30.93 -24.83
CA ILE A 11 -1.45 -31.58 -23.74
C ILE A 11 -2.94 -31.26 -23.88
N VAL A 12 -3.75 -32.30 -23.98
CA VAL A 12 -5.22 -32.22 -24.03
C VAL A 12 -5.78 -32.83 -22.75
N GLY A 13 -6.76 -32.16 -22.16
CA GLY A 13 -7.38 -32.62 -20.91
C GLY A 13 -8.74 -31.97 -20.69
N LEU A 14 -9.47 -32.49 -19.70
CA LEU A 14 -10.81 -31.98 -19.37
C LEU A 14 -10.73 -30.57 -18.76
N ARG A 15 -11.73 -29.74 -19.07
CA ARG A 15 -11.83 -28.36 -18.54
C ARG A 15 -11.81 -28.30 -17.01
N ARG A 16 -12.38 -29.30 -16.33
CA ARG A 16 -12.39 -29.41 -14.86
C ARG A 16 -10.99 -29.58 -14.25
N ASP A 17 -10.08 -30.21 -14.98
CA ASP A 17 -8.73 -30.53 -14.51
C ASP A 17 -7.68 -29.49 -14.92
N ARG A 18 -8.08 -28.48 -15.72
CA ARG A 18 -7.24 -27.39 -16.21
C ARG A 18 -6.35 -26.78 -15.12
N LYS A 19 -6.93 -26.41 -13.98
CA LYS A 19 -6.19 -25.73 -12.88
C LYS A 19 -5.14 -26.66 -12.27
N LYS A 20 -5.53 -27.88 -11.92
CA LYS A 20 -4.64 -28.88 -11.33
C LYS A 20 -3.47 -29.22 -12.26
N LEU A 21 -3.77 -29.39 -13.55
CA LEU A 21 -2.76 -29.66 -14.58
C LEU A 21 -1.76 -28.50 -14.72
N LEU A 22 -2.25 -27.27 -14.83
CA LEU A 22 -1.37 -26.09 -14.95
C LEU A 22 -0.50 -25.89 -13.70
N GLU A 23 -1.06 -26.05 -12.50
CA GLU A 23 -0.29 -25.97 -11.26
C GLU A 23 0.78 -27.07 -11.18
N LEU A 24 0.46 -28.31 -11.57
CA LEU A 24 1.43 -29.40 -11.61
C LEU A 24 2.60 -29.08 -12.57
N LEU A 25 2.29 -28.61 -13.78
CA LEU A 25 3.29 -28.24 -14.77
C LEU A 25 4.16 -27.07 -14.31
N GLN A 26 3.56 -26.04 -13.72
CA GLN A 26 4.29 -24.89 -13.14
C GLN A 26 5.21 -25.32 -12.00
N ARG A 27 4.74 -26.20 -11.10
CA ARG A 27 5.55 -26.74 -9.99
C ARG A 27 6.74 -27.55 -10.47
N LYS A 28 6.58 -28.32 -11.56
CA LYS A 28 7.69 -29.08 -12.16
C LYS A 28 8.72 -28.17 -12.81
N GLY A 29 8.31 -27.06 -13.40
CA GLY A 29 9.21 -26.04 -13.96
C GLY A 29 10.05 -26.50 -15.15
N VAL A 30 9.76 -27.68 -15.72
CA VAL A 30 10.54 -28.31 -16.81
C VAL A 30 10.14 -27.85 -18.20
N MET A 31 9.08 -27.05 -18.32
CA MET A 31 8.48 -26.72 -19.60
C MET A 31 7.83 -25.34 -19.59
N GLU A 32 8.00 -24.64 -20.71
CA GLU A 32 7.36 -23.35 -20.97
C GLU A 32 5.90 -23.58 -21.39
N ILE A 33 4.97 -23.00 -20.63
CA ILE A 33 3.54 -23.15 -20.89
C ILE A 33 3.08 -22.01 -21.82
N THR A 34 2.93 -22.31 -23.10
CA THR A 34 2.37 -21.37 -24.07
C THR A 34 0.84 -21.52 -24.13
N THR A 35 0.12 -20.51 -23.63
CA THR A 35 -1.35 -20.48 -23.73
C THR A 35 -1.79 -19.56 -24.87
N GLY A 36 -1.61 -20.01 -26.11
CA GLY A 36 -2.20 -19.42 -27.33
C GLY A 36 -1.24 -18.67 -28.26
N LYS A 37 -1.57 -18.74 -29.57
CA LYS A 37 -0.91 -18.24 -30.80
C LYS A 37 0.22 -19.07 -31.43
N SER A 38 0.86 -20.00 -30.72
CA SER A 38 1.90 -20.86 -31.31
C SER A 38 1.43 -22.27 -31.66
N ALA A 39 0.37 -22.78 -31.02
CA ALA A 39 -0.48 -23.77 -31.68
C ALA A 39 -1.09 -23.04 -32.88
N GLU A 40 -1.03 -23.66 -34.05
CA GLU A 40 -1.38 -23.11 -35.36
C GLU A 40 -2.67 -22.28 -35.32
N LYS A 41 -2.83 -21.40 -36.32
CA LYS A 41 -4.00 -20.55 -36.59
C LYS A 41 -5.31 -21.35 -36.64
N THR A 42 -5.74 -21.92 -35.54
CA THR A 42 -7.11 -22.32 -35.31
C THR A 42 -7.70 -21.06 -34.71
N ASP A 43 -8.44 -20.34 -35.55
CA ASP A 43 -9.49 -19.44 -35.10
C ASP A 43 -10.19 -20.09 -33.90
N GLU A 44 -10.73 -19.31 -32.97
CA GLU A 44 -11.58 -19.88 -31.92
C GLU A 44 -12.68 -20.69 -32.63
N ASP A 45 -12.50 -22.01 -32.73
CA ASP A 45 -13.50 -22.90 -33.31
C ASP A 45 -14.76 -22.60 -32.51
N SER A 46 -15.92 -22.49 -33.17
CA SER A 46 -17.19 -22.13 -32.50
C SER A 46 -17.56 -23.08 -31.34
N VAL A 47 -16.79 -24.17 -31.18
CA VAL A 47 -16.88 -25.21 -30.18
C VAL A 47 -15.97 -24.94 -28.96
N PHE A 48 -14.79 -24.32 -29.12
CA PHE A 48 -13.79 -24.17 -28.04
C PHE A 48 -13.54 -22.71 -27.68
N HIS A 49 -14.19 -22.25 -26.61
CA HIS A 49 -14.04 -20.88 -26.10
C HIS A 49 -12.98 -20.79 -25.00
N ARG A 50 -12.14 -19.76 -25.05
CA ARG A 50 -11.20 -19.46 -23.98
C ARG A 50 -11.96 -18.97 -22.75
N ILE A 51 -11.61 -19.52 -21.58
CA ILE A 51 -12.17 -19.03 -20.32
C ILE A 51 -11.54 -17.68 -20.01
N ASP A 52 -12.37 -16.65 -19.88
CA ASP A 52 -11.91 -15.38 -19.36
C ASP A 52 -11.50 -15.51 -17.89
N VAL A 53 -10.23 -15.23 -17.62
CA VAL A 53 -9.63 -15.20 -16.28
C VAL A 53 -9.08 -13.82 -15.93
N SER A 54 -9.39 -12.80 -16.73
CA SER A 54 -8.95 -11.41 -16.56
C SER A 54 -9.29 -10.87 -15.16
N GLY A 55 -10.53 -11.06 -14.71
CA GLY A 55 -10.98 -10.61 -13.38
C GLY A 55 -10.23 -11.28 -12.24
N GLN A 56 -9.98 -12.59 -12.33
CA GLN A 56 -9.18 -13.30 -11.32
C GLN A 56 -7.75 -12.79 -11.30
N ARG A 57 -7.14 -12.60 -12.48
CA ARG A 57 -5.79 -12.04 -12.62
C ARG A 57 -5.69 -10.66 -12.00
N GLN A 58 -6.65 -9.78 -12.29
CA GLN A 58 -6.68 -8.43 -11.74
C GLN A 58 -6.78 -8.44 -10.21
N MET A 59 -7.57 -9.36 -9.63
CA MET A 59 -7.64 -9.53 -8.17
C MET A 59 -6.31 -9.97 -7.56
N PHE A 60 -5.56 -10.86 -8.24
CA PHE A 60 -4.22 -11.24 -7.78
C PHE A 60 -3.23 -10.08 -7.89
N GLU A 61 -3.24 -9.33 -8.99
CA GLU A 61 -2.37 -8.15 -9.16
C GLU A 61 -2.67 -7.08 -8.08
N LYS A 62 -3.94 -6.83 -7.77
CA LYS A 62 -4.33 -5.96 -6.65
C LYS A 62 -3.81 -6.45 -5.30
N ASN A 63 -3.92 -7.75 -5.02
CA ASN A 63 -3.41 -8.32 -3.77
C ASN A 63 -1.88 -8.19 -3.65
N VAL A 64 -1.16 -8.37 -4.75
CA VAL A 64 0.30 -8.16 -4.79
C VAL A 64 0.65 -6.71 -4.48
N ALA A 65 -0.01 -5.75 -5.14
CA ALA A 65 0.20 -4.33 -4.87
C ALA A 65 -0.12 -3.96 -3.41
N HIS A 66 -1.19 -4.53 -2.86
CA HIS A 66 -1.59 -4.30 -1.48
C HIS A 66 -0.57 -4.84 -0.46
N ALA A 67 -0.01 -6.02 -0.72
CA ALA A 67 1.06 -6.61 0.09
C ALA A 67 2.38 -5.83 -0.03
N GLN A 68 2.70 -5.32 -1.23
CA GLN A 68 3.88 -4.47 -1.44
C GLN A 68 3.79 -3.16 -0.67
N ALA A 69 2.61 -2.51 -0.65
CA ALA A 69 2.40 -1.31 0.15
C ALA A 69 2.61 -1.57 1.65
N ALA A 70 2.10 -2.69 2.15
CA ALA A 70 2.30 -3.11 3.54
C ALA A 70 3.78 -3.37 3.86
N LEU A 71 4.51 -4.05 2.97
CA LEU A 71 5.95 -4.26 3.14
C LEU A 71 6.73 -2.94 3.15
N ALA A 72 6.37 -1.98 2.29
CA ALA A 72 7.02 -0.67 2.28
C ALA A 72 6.81 0.11 3.59
N VAL A 73 5.64 -0.03 4.23
CA VAL A 73 5.39 0.52 5.58
C VAL A 73 6.30 -0.13 6.61
N LEU A 74 6.42 -1.47 6.60
CA LEU A 74 7.30 -2.18 7.53
C LEU A 74 8.77 -1.78 7.33
N ASP A 75 9.23 -1.69 6.09
CA ASP A 75 10.61 -1.29 5.77
C ASP A 75 10.93 0.13 6.26
N LYS A 76 9.93 1.02 6.28
CA LYS A 76 10.07 2.39 6.75
C LYS A 76 10.15 2.48 8.28
N GLU A 77 9.21 1.83 8.99
CA GLU A 77 9.10 1.95 10.45
C GLU A 77 10.08 1.02 11.19
N HIS A 78 10.35 -0.16 10.62
CA HIS A 78 11.23 -1.18 11.18
C HIS A 78 12.11 -1.80 10.07
N PRO A 79 13.17 -1.11 9.63
CA PRO A 79 14.13 -1.69 8.70
C PRO A 79 14.80 -2.91 9.36
N GLY A 80 14.27 -4.09 9.08
CA GLY A 80 14.86 -5.36 9.53
C GLY A 80 16.24 -5.56 8.92
N ALA A 81 16.96 -6.57 9.42
CA ALA A 81 18.15 -7.05 8.74
C ALA A 81 17.77 -7.48 7.32
N LYS A 82 18.15 -6.69 6.31
CA LYS A 82 17.97 -7.04 4.90
C LYS A 82 18.82 -8.28 4.64
N ASP A 83 18.19 -9.44 4.62
CA ASP A 83 18.86 -10.67 4.23
C ASP A 83 19.38 -10.47 2.79
N PRO A 84 20.68 -10.69 2.50
CA PRO A 84 21.22 -10.62 1.14
C PRO A 84 20.75 -11.82 0.28
N GLY A 85 19.45 -12.10 0.29
CA GLY A 85 18.79 -13.18 -0.45
C GLY A 85 18.85 -13.00 -1.97
N MET A 86 19.40 -11.89 -2.47
CA MET A 86 19.67 -11.70 -3.90
C MET A 86 20.79 -12.63 -4.40
N PHE A 87 21.66 -13.11 -3.50
CA PHE A 87 22.74 -14.06 -3.80
C PHE A 87 22.42 -15.50 -3.38
N ASN A 88 21.41 -15.71 -2.54
CA ASN A 88 20.94 -17.05 -2.22
C ASN A 88 20.14 -17.59 -3.42
N GLY A 89 20.56 -18.73 -3.95
CA GLY A 89 19.79 -19.44 -4.97
C GLY A 89 18.37 -19.76 -4.47
N ARG A 90 17.49 -20.17 -5.39
CA ARG A 90 16.12 -20.58 -5.03
C ARG A 90 16.17 -21.70 -4.00
N ILE A 91 15.61 -21.47 -2.81
CA ILE A 91 15.50 -22.48 -1.76
C ILE A 91 14.39 -23.46 -2.19
N PRO A 92 14.68 -24.78 -2.30
CA PRO A 92 13.66 -25.75 -2.62
C PRO A 92 12.63 -25.80 -1.47
N MET A 93 11.36 -25.63 -1.82
CA MET A 93 10.24 -25.70 -0.88
C MET A 93 9.49 -27.02 -1.08
N SER A 94 9.14 -27.70 0.01
CA SER A 94 8.32 -28.91 -0.07
C SER A 94 6.88 -28.57 -0.46
N LEU A 95 6.16 -29.54 -1.03
CA LEU A 95 4.76 -29.33 -1.40
C LEU A 95 3.89 -29.06 -0.17
N THR A 96 4.15 -29.75 0.94
CA THR A 96 3.41 -29.59 2.20
C THR A 96 3.61 -28.20 2.78
N ASP A 97 4.83 -27.65 2.71
CA ASP A 97 5.10 -26.29 3.18
C ASP A 97 4.38 -25.25 2.32
N TYR A 98 4.38 -25.44 1.00
CA TYR A 98 3.63 -24.57 0.09
C TYR A 98 2.14 -24.58 0.40
N GLU A 99 1.53 -25.75 0.59
CA GLU A 99 0.09 -25.89 0.85
C GLU A 99 -0.30 -25.30 2.23
N THR A 100 0.54 -25.50 3.25
CA THR A 100 0.32 -24.88 4.57
C THR A 100 0.47 -23.36 4.55
N GLN A 101 1.32 -22.82 3.67
CA GLN A 101 1.43 -21.37 3.50
C GLN A 101 0.26 -20.81 2.67
N ALA A 102 -0.16 -21.55 1.65
CA ALA A 102 -1.31 -21.18 0.82
C ALA A 102 -2.61 -21.14 1.64
N SER A 103 -2.79 -22.03 2.62
CA SER A 103 -3.96 -22.02 3.50
C SER A 103 -4.00 -20.82 4.46
N LYS A 104 -2.83 -20.26 4.82
CA LYS A 104 -2.71 -19.05 5.66
C LYS A 104 -2.93 -17.75 4.88
N ARG A 105 -3.10 -17.81 3.56
CA ARG A 105 -3.22 -16.64 2.69
C ARG A 105 -4.25 -15.63 3.17
N ASP A 106 -5.43 -16.08 3.58
CA ASP A 106 -6.52 -15.18 3.97
C ASP A 106 -6.16 -14.41 5.24
N LYS A 107 -5.55 -15.10 6.23
CA LYS A 107 -5.03 -14.48 7.44
C LYS A 107 -3.92 -13.46 7.13
N ILE A 108 -3.03 -13.78 6.20
CA ILE A 108 -1.97 -12.87 5.75
C ILE A 108 -2.58 -11.61 5.12
N MET A 109 -3.57 -11.76 4.24
CA MET A 109 -4.22 -10.63 3.58
C MET A 109 -4.99 -9.75 4.57
N GLN A 110 -5.59 -10.34 5.62
CA GLN A 110 -6.19 -9.58 6.72
C GLN A 110 -5.15 -8.73 7.46
N MET A 111 -3.99 -9.31 7.80
CA MET A 111 -2.90 -8.57 8.45
C MET A 111 -2.37 -7.43 7.55
N VAL A 112 -2.21 -7.68 6.25
CA VAL A 112 -1.80 -6.66 5.27
C VAL A 112 -2.80 -5.49 5.24
N SER A 113 -4.10 -5.79 5.26
CA SER A 113 -5.14 -4.75 5.29
C SER A 113 -5.09 -3.93 6.56
N GLU A 114 -4.92 -4.57 7.71
CA GLU A 114 -4.84 -3.88 8.99
C GLU A 114 -3.61 -2.99 9.06
N LEU A 115 -2.46 -3.48 8.61
CA LEU A 115 -1.24 -2.68 8.57
C LEU A 115 -1.40 -1.43 7.70
N ASN A 116 -1.95 -1.57 6.50
CA ASN A 116 -2.21 -0.44 5.61
C ASN A 116 -3.22 0.56 6.21
N ARG A 117 -4.20 0.08 6.98
CA ARG A 117 -5.16 0.93 7.71
C ARG A 117 -4.45 1.74 8.79
N LEU A 118 -3.62 1.10 9.61
CA LEU A 118 -2.84 1.75 10.66
C LEU A 118 -1.86 2.78 10.09
N ALA A 119 -1.20 2.47 8.97
CA ALA A 119 -0.31 3.40 8.29
C ALA A 119 -1.01 4.69 7.83
N ARG A 120 -2.24 4.57 7.31
CA ARG A 120 -3.07 5.73 6.94
C ARG A 120 -3.43 6.56 8.17
N LEU A 121 -3.88 5.91 9.24
CA LEU A 121 -4.22 6.59 10.49
C LEU A 121 -3.01 7.34 11.07
N GLN A 122 -1.82 6.75 11.01
CA GLN A 122 -0.58 7.40 11.44
C GLN A 122 -0.28 8.64 10.60
N ALA A 123 -0.46 8.57 9.27
CA ALA A 123 -0.26 9.72 8.39
C ALA A 123 -1.27 10.85 8.67
N ASP A 124 -2.54 10.50 8.90
CA ASP A 124 -3.59 11.47 9.21
C ASP A 124 -3.29 12.20 10.54
N LEU A 125 -2.91 11.45 11.58
CA LEU A 125 -2.52 12.02 12.88
C LEU A 125 -1.25 12.88 12.77
N GLN A 126 -0.28 12.49 11.95
CA GLN A 126 0.92 13.30 11.69
C GLN A 126 0.58 14.60 10.97
N ALA A 127 -0.41 14.60 10.06
CA ALA A 127 -0.89 15.79 9.39
C ALA A 127 -1.72 16.71 10.31
N GLU A 128 -2.39 16.16 11.32
CA GLU A 128 -3.16 16.93 12.30
C GLU A 128 -2.28 17.66 13.33
N LYS A 129 -1.15 17.07 13.73
CA LYS A 129 -0.20 17.70 14.67
C LYS A 129 0.15 19.16 14.39
N PRO A 130 0.64 19.55 13.20
CA PRO A 130 1.00 20.95 12.94
C PRO A 130 -0.19 21.89 13.01
N LYS A 131 -1.41 21.42 12.71
CA LYS A 131 -2.63 22.22 12.84
C LYS A 131 -2.92 22.53 14.31
N VAL A 132 -2.79 21.52 15.17
CA VAL A 132 -2.96 21.69 16.63
C VAL A 132 -1.84 22.56 17.20
N GLU A 133 -0.59 22.35 16.77
CA GLU A 133 0.56 23.17 17.19
C GLU A 133 0.38 24.64 16.81
N ALA A 134 -0.07 24.94 15.58
CA ALA A 134 -0.37 26.30 15.14
C ALA A 134 -1.52 26.94 15.96
N GLN A 135 -2.54 26.17 16.32
CA GLN A 135 -3.61 26.65 17.21
C GLN A 135 -3.09 26.93 18.62
N MET A 136 -2.22 26.08 19.15
CA MET A 136 -1.58 26.29 20.46
C MET A 136 -0.69 27.53 20.45
N GLU A 137 0.10 27.74 19.39
CA GLU A 137 0.94 28.93 19.24
C GLU A 137 0.10 30.20 19.12
N ALA A 138 -0.99 30.18 18.35
CA ALA A 138 -1.93 31.29 18.25
C ALA A 138 -2.60 31.63 19.60
N LEU A 139 -2.82 30.63 20.45
CA LEU A 139 -3.39 30.81 21.80
C LEU A 139 -2.35 31.20 22.86
N THR A 140 -1.06 31.09 22.56
CA THR A 140 0.02 31.33 23.53
C THR A 140 0.06 32.78 24.06
N PRO A 141 -0.11 33.83 23.23
CA PRO A 141 -0.16 35.22 23.72
C PRO A 141 -1.34 35.52 24.66
N TRP A 142 -2.40 34.71 24.59
CA TRP A 142 -3.62 34.93 25.36
C TRP A 142 -3.63 34.24 26.72
N LYS A 143 -2.64 33.37 27.00
CA LYS A 143 -2.59 32.60 28.26
C LYS A 143 -2.54 33.48 29.50
N ASP A 144 -1.82 34.59 29.42
CA ASP A 144 -1.62 35.52 30.53
C ASP A 144 -2.58 36.74 30.46
N TYR A 145 -3.51 36.74 29.50
CA TYR A 145 -4.47 37.83 29.35
C TYR A 145 -5.55 37.75 30.44
N ALA A 146 -5.60 38.76 31.30
CA ALA A 146 -6.43 38.75 32.51
C ALA A 146 -7.91 39.11 32.28
N TYR A 147 -8.29 39.56 31.08
CA TYR A 147 -9.63 40.07 30.80
C TYR A 147 -10.41 39.15 29.83
N PRO A 148 -11.75 39.21 29.77
CA PRO A 148 -12.52 38.46 28.79
C PRO A 148 -12.22 38.91 27.36
N LEU A 149 -11.99 37.97 26.44
CA LEU A 149 -11.72 38.24 25.02
C LEU A 149 -12.90 38.88 24.28
N ASP A 150 -14.11 38.76 24.83
CA ASP A 150 -15.33 39.35 24.25
C ASP A 150 -15.60 40.77 24.74
N MET A 151 -14.71 41.34 25.58
CA MET A 151 -14.89 42.68 26.13
C MET A 151 -14.65 43.75 25.06
N LYS A 152 -15.71 44.49 24.70
CA LYS A 152 -15.66 45.53 23.66
C LYS A 152 -15.48 46.93 24.22
N GLU A 153 -16.10 47.23 25.35
CA GLU A 153 -16.18 48.58 25.92
C GLU A 153 -16.26 48.46 27.46
N THR A 154 -15.66 49.42 28.17
CA THR A 154 -15.91 49.70 29.59
C THR A 154 -16.78 50.95 29.72
N GLU A 155 -17.18 51.35 30.94
CA GLU A 155 -18.01 52.55 31.15
C GLU A 155 -17.39 53.83 30.58
N GLN A 156 -16.07 53.87 30.38
CA GLN A 156 -15.34 55.08 29.98
C GLN A 156 -14.40 54.88 28.79
N THR A 157 -14.23 53.66 28.26
CA THR A 157 -13.20 53.39 27.23
C THR A 157 -13.59 52.26 26.29
N ARG A 158 -13.26 52.39 25.00
CA ARG A 158 -13.35 51.30 24.02
C ARG A 158 -12.11 50.41 24.08
N VAL A 159 -12.30 49.09 24.00
CA VAL A 159 -11.23 48.10 24.11
C VAL A 159 -11.06 47.38 22.79
N PHE A 160 -9.84 47.37 22.27
CA PHE A 160 -9.46 46.64 21.07
C PHE A 160 -8.49 45.53 21.47
N ILE A 161 -8.88 44.29 21.18
CA ILE A 161 -8.13 43.10 21.55
C ILE A 161 -7.54 42.51 20.27
N GLY A 162 -6.22 42.36 20.21
CA GLY A 162 -5.51 41.83 19.06
C GLY A 162 -4.03 41.57 19.36
N THR A 163 -3.32 40.99 18.38
CA THR A 163 -1.88 40.73 18.45
C THR A 163 -1.14 41.64 17.49
N LEU A 164 0.00 42.20 17.92
CA LEU A 164 0.91 42.93 17.05
C LEU A 164 2.05 42.01 16.63
N PRO A 165 2.49 42.04 15.35
CA PRO A 165 3.50 41.11 14.83
C PRO A 165 4.92 41.35 15.37
N ASN A 166 5.21 42.56 15.88
CA ASN A 166 6.51 42.92 16.45
C ASN A 166 6.32 43.58 17.83
N GLU A 167 7.35 43.54 18.67
CA GLU A 167 7.41 44.39 19.87
C GLU A 167 7.39 45.86 19.45
N GLN A 168 6.29 46.55 19.74
CA GLN A 168 6.06 47.95 19.43
C GLN A 168 6.04 48.74 20.73
N THR A 169 6.82 49.82 20.81
CA THR A 169 6.79 50.76 21.92
C THR A 169 5.49 51.58 21.89
N ARG A 170 4.98 51.99 23.05
CA ARG A 170 3.74 52.77 23.18
C ARG A 170 3.68 54.00 22.26
N GLU A 171 4.81 54.66 22.04
CA GLU A 171 4.93 55.85 21.21
C GLU A 171 4.72 55.55 19.72
N GLY A 172 5.21 54.41 19.22
CA GLY A 172 5.05 54.01 17.80
C GLY A 172 3.62 53.58 17.42
N ILE A 173 2.79 53.24 18.41
CA ILE A 173 1.37 52.93 18.22
C ILE A 173 0.51 54.19 18.16
N LEU A 174 0.94 55.28 18.82
CA LEU A 174 0.18 56.54 18.89
C LEU A 174 0.53 57.53 17.76
N GLU A 175 1.65 57.33 17.06
CA GLU A 175 2.08 58.17 15.94
C GLU A 175 1.49 57.77 14.56
N ASN A 176 0.76 56.65 14.47
CA ASN A 176 0.02 56.21 13.28
C ASN A 176 -1.50 56.27 13.51
#